data_AF-A0A2V2RQE3-F1
#
_entry.id   AF-A0A2V2RQE3-F1
#
_cell.length_a   1.000
_cell.length_b   1.000
_cell.length_c   1.000
_cell.angle_alpha   90.00
_cell.angle_beta   90.00
_cell.angle_gamma   90.00
#
_symmetry.space_group_name_H-M   'P 1'
#
loop_
_entity.id
_entity.type
_entity.pdbx_description
1 polymer ?
#
loop_
_entity_poly.entity_id
_entity_poly.type
_entity_poly.pdbx_seq_one_letter_code
_entity_poly.pdbx_strand_id
1 'polypeptide(L)'
;MNQRPRKLSTICYVALILSGMGLLTSLGGIAGLALRSVKIFPTTISGQNKKLAEAQKHMREELDAVTNQWRGYQIVLLIALALISAAILLAAILTLQMKEIGLRLLPLTLLFAVPLEIARSVFGFIVSHEMSGIMLRYMHEVLQTGSQAGKQLQNVDGIMSNFMQIFSGIAVFIGFVWVVAKIIFYIYSALYLKKPATHQMFVQQQIPTPPPLPR
;
A
#
# COMPACT_ATOMS: atom_id res chain seq x y z
N MET A 1 3.23 -38.76 5.04
CA MET A 1 3.13 -37.29 4.89
C MET A 1 1.67 -36.89 4.96
N ASN A 2 1.22 -36.33 6.08
CA ASN A 2 -0.15 -35.85 6.25
C ASN A 2 -0.44 -34.80 5.17
N GLN A 3 -1.39 -35.10 4.27
CA GLN A 3 -1.77 -34.18 3.19
C GLN A 3 -2.40 -32.93 3.80
N ARG A 4 -1.62 -31.87 3.94
CA ARG A 4 -2.17 -30.55 4.29
C ARG A 4 -3.13 -30.13 3.18
N PRO A 5 -4.34 -29.62 3.51
CA PRO A 5 -5.30 -29.18 2.50
C PRO A 5 -4.67 -28.05 1.68
N ARG A 6 -4.44 -28.31 0.39
CA ARG A 6 -3.73 -27.38 -0.54
C ARG A 6 -4.27 -25.96 -0.47
N LYS A 7 -5.60 -25.81 -0.36
CA LYS A 7 -6.29 -24.51 -0.29
C LYS A 7 -5.94 -23.67 0.95
N LEU A 8 -5.80 -24.30 2.12
CA LEU A 8 -5.45 -23.59 3.36
C LEU A 8 -4.02 -23.03 3.26
N SER A 9 -3.09 -23.86 2.82
CA SER A 9 -1.70 -23.46 2.62
C SER A 9 -1.60 -22.29 1.63
N THR A 10 -2.33 -22.34 0.51
CA THR A 10 -2.37 -21.24 -0.47
C THR A 10 -2.85 -19.93 0.16
N ILE A 11 -3.95 -19.95 0.92
CA ILE A 11 -4.47 -18.76 1.60
C ILE A 11 -3.42 -18.18 2.56
N CYS A 12 -2.78 -19.02 3.37
CA CYS A 12 -1.76 -18.55 4.30
C CYS A 12 -0.54 -17.96 3.58
N TYR A 13 -0.06 -18.56 2.48
CA TYR A 13 1.06 -18.02 1.71
C TYR A 13 0.72 -16.67 1.07
N VAL A 14 -0.47 -16.54 0.47
CA VAL A 14 -0.92 -15.27 -0.10
C VAL A 14 -1.05 -14.21 1.00
N ALA A 15 -1.61 -14.57 2.16
CA ALA A 15 -1.69 -13.67 3.30
C ALA A 15 -0.30 -13.21 3.77
N LEU A 16 0.68 -14.12 3.87
CA LEU A 16 2.07 -13.79 4.24
C LEU A 16 2.73 -12.82 3.26
N ILE A 17 2.56 -13.04 1.96
CA ILE A 17 3.15 -12.17 0.93
C ILE A 17 2.50 -10.78 1.00
N LEU A 18 1.17 -10.72 1.04
CA LEU A 18 0.43 -9.46 1.10
C LEU A 18 0.73 -8.69 2.39
N SER A 19 0.81 -9.36 3.54
CA SER A 19 1.14 -8.73 4.81
C SER A 19 2.61 -8.31 4.89
N GLY A 20 3.53 -9.11 4.33
CA GLY A 20 4.94 -8.76 4.24
C GLY A 20 5.15 -7.49 3.41
N MET A 21 4.53 -7.40 2.23
CA MET A 21 4.55 -6.19 1.41
C MET A 21 3.87 -5.01 2.11
N GLY A 22 2.73 -5.24 2.77
CA GLY A 22 2.03 -4.22 3.55
C GLY A 22 2.86 -3.65 4.69
N LEU A 23 3.61 -4.51 5.38
CA LEU A 23 4.51 -4.13 6.46
C LEU A 23 5.69 -3.31 5.92
N LEU A 24 6.36 -3.80 4.87
CA LEU A 24 7.49 -3.09 4.25
C LEU A 24 7.09 -1.70 3.72
N THR A 25 5.94 -1.61 3.05
CA THR A 25 5.42 -0.33 2.53
C THR A 25 5.02 0.62 3.66
N SER A 26 4.47 0.11 4.76
CA SER A 26 4.10 0.94 5.91
C SER A 26 5.32 1.46 6.66
N LEU A 27 6.31 0.59 6.91
CA LEU A 27 7.58 0.97 7.53
C LEU A 27 8.38 1.94 6.66
N GLY A 28 8.43 1.69 5.35
CA GLY A 28 9.04 2.61 4.38
C GLY A 28 8.34 3.97 4.34
N GLY A 29 7.01 3.99 4.46
CA GLY A 29 6.23 5.22 4.58
C GLY A 29 6.56 6.01 5.85
N ILE A 30 6.62 5.34 7.00
CA ILE A 30 6.99 5.96 8.29
C ILE A 30 8.43 6.50 8.24
N ALA A 31 9.37 5.68 7.76
CA ALA A 31 10.76 6.09 7.59
C ALA A 31 10.88 7.27 6.63
N GLY A 32 10.15 7.26 5.51
CA GLY A 32 10.12 8.37 4.56
C GLY A 32 9.58 9.66 5.16
N LEU A 33 8.54 9.58 6.00
CA LEU A 33 8.01 10.74 6.71
C LEU A 33 8.98 11.27 7.78
N ALA A 34 9.72 10.39 8.46
CA ALA A 34 10.75 10.78 9.43
C ALA A 34 11.99 11.38 8.75
N LEU A 35 12.42 10.79 7.62
CA LEU A 35 13.60 11.17 6.86
C LEU A 35 13.36 12.34 5.91
N ARG A 36 12.11 12.77 5.65
CA ARG A 36 11.80 13.99 4.86
C ARG A 36 12.45 15.27 5.40
N SER A 37 12.96 15.24 6.62
CA SER A 37 13.88 16.25 7.19
C SER A 37 15.18 16.42 6.38
N VAL A 38 15.54 15.42 5.55
CA VAL A 38 16.72 15.40 4.68
C VAL A 38 16.23 15.70 3.26
N LYS A 39 16.67 16.82 2.68
CA LYS A 39 16.22 17.34 1.37
C LYS A 39 16.45 16.33 0.23
N ILE A 40 15.47 15.47 -0.09
CA ILE A 40 15.59 14.44 -1.15
C ILE A 40 15.45 15.04 -2.56
N PHE A 41 14.84 16.21 -2.68
CA PHE A 41 14.83 16.90 -3.97
C PHE A 41 16.16 17.62 -4.17
N PRO A 42 16.92 17.34 -5.24
CA PRO A 42 18.13 18.09 -5.54
C PRO A 42 17.77 19.58 -5.58
N THR A 43 18.45 20.33 -4.71
CA THR A 43 18.45 21.78 -4.74
C THR A 43 19.12 22.19 -6.05
N THR A 44 18.32 22.70 -6.98
CA THR A 44 18.75 23.44 -8.18
C THR A 44 19.76 22.71 -9.07
N ILE A 45 19.30 22.29 -10.25
CA ILE A 45 20.23 22.03 -11.36
C ILE A 45 20.94 23.35 -11.63
N SER A 46 22.25 23.41 -11.33
CA SER A 46 23.07 24.60 -11.52
C SER A 46 22.96 25.05 -12.98
N GLY A 47 22.43 26.26 -13.22
CA GLY A 47 22.18 26.81 -14.56
C GLY A 47 20.72 27.14 -14.91
N GLN A 48 19.74 26.86 -14.04
CA GLN A 48 18.33 27.25 -14.29
C GLN A 48 18.07 28.76 -14.10
N ASN A 49 17.12 29.29 -14.88
CA ASN A 49 16.57 30.64 -14.76
C ASN A 49 16.06 30.90 -13.32
N LYS A 50 16.42 32.03 -12.70
CA LYS A 50 16.04 32.37 -11.31
C LYS A 50 14.52 32.28 -11.09
N LYS A 51 13.72 32.73 -12.06
CA LYS A 51 12.24 32.64 -12.01
C LYS A 51 11.73 31.20 -11.96
N LEU A 52 12.38 30.30 -12.68
CA LEU A 52 12.02 28.88 -12.70
C LEU A 52 12.35 28.22 -11.35
N ALA A 53 13.48 28.60 -10.75
CA ALA A 53 13.87 28.12 -9.42
C ALA A 53 12.89 28.62 -8.33
N GLU A 54 12.42 29.86 -8.43
CA GLU A 54 11.40 30.43 -7.53
C GLU A 54 10.05 29.70 -7.68
N ALA A 55 9.56 29.49 -8.90
CA ALA A 55 8.31 28.75 -9.15
C ALA A 55 8.39 27.31 -8.62
N GLN A 56 9.52 26.61 -8.83
CA GLN A 56 9.72 25.28 -8.26
C GLN A 56 9.78 25.29 -6.73
N LYS A 57 10.34 26.33 -6.13
CA LYS A 57 10.37 26.50 -4.67
C LYS A 57 8.97 26.68 -4.10
N HIS A 58 8.16 27.57 -4.68
CA HIS A 58 6.77 27.79 -4.26
C HIS A 58 5.91 26.54 -4.44
N MET A 59 6.07 25.82 -5.55
CA MET A 59 5.42 24.52 -5.75
C MET A 59 5.77 23.53 -4.63
N ARG A 60 7.05 23.43 -4.25
CA ARG A 60 7.49 22.54 -3.16
C ARG A 60 6.89 22.97 -1.82
N GLU A 61 6.88 24.27 -1.51
CA GLU A 61 6.31 24.81 -0.29
C GLU A 61 4.81 24.49 -0.17
N GLU A 62 4.03 24.63 -1.25
CA GLU A 62 2.61 24.25 -1.26
C GLU A 62 2.41 22.73 -1.11
N LEU A 63 3.19 21.91 -1.81
CA LEU A 63 3.11 20.45 -1.68
C LEU A 63 3.48 19.97 -0.27
N ASP A 64 4.47 20.62 0.35
CA ASP A 64 4.86 20.34 1.73
C ASP A 64 3.80 20.82 2.72
N ALA A 65 3.13 21.94 2.46
CA ALA A 65 2.02 22.42 3.29
C ALA A 65 0.87 21.40 3.31
N VAL A 66 0.44 20.91 2.14
CA VAL A 66 -0.57 19.85 2.03
C VAL A 66 -0.10 18.58 2.73
N THR A 67 1.14 18.13 2.49
CA THR A 67 1.64 16.92 3.16
C THR A 67 1.65 17.09 4.69
N ASN A 68 2.08 18.26 5.19
CA ASN A 68 2.17 18.53 6.63
C ASN A 68 0.80 18.60 7.30
N GLN A 69 -0.20 19.18 6.63
CA GLN A 69 -1.58 19.21 7.10
C GLN A 69 -2.11 17.80 7.37
N TRP A 70 -1.79 16.86 6.49
CA TRP A 70 -2.28 15.48 6.55
C TRP A 70 -1.32 14.50 7.25
N ARG A 71 -0.13 14.96 7.67
CA ARG A 71 0.96 14.12 8.20
C ARG A 71 0.56 13.32 9.43
N GLY A 72 -0.13 13.95 10.39
CA GLY A 72 -0.55 13.29 11.63
C GLY A 72 -1.46 12.10 11.36
N TYR A 73 -2.48 12.30 10.52
CA TYR A 73 -3.39 11.23 10.10
C TYR A 73 -2.64 10.12 9.35
N GLN A 74 -1.75 10.50 8.43
CA GLN A 74 -0.97 9.54 7.65
C GLN A 74 -0.08 8.64 8.54
N ILE A 75 0.57 9.21 9.56
CA ILE A 75 1.40 8.46 10.51
C ILE A 75 0.54 7.47 11.30
N VAL A 76 -0.60 7.91 11.86
CA VAL A 76 -1.50 7.03 12.62
C VAL A 76 -1.99 5.87 11.76
N LEU A 77 -2.38 6.15 10.52
CA LEU A 77 -2.85 5.14 9.58
C LEU A 77 -1.74 4.15 9.19
N LEU A 78 -0.52 4.64 8.95
CA LEU A 78 0.63 3.77 8.63
C LEU A 78 1.01 2.87 9.81
N ILE A 79 0.95 3.38 11.04
CA ILE A 79 1.18 2.58 12.25
C ILE A 79 0.10 1.51 12.39
N ALA A 80 -1.17 1.87 12.24
CA ALA A 80 -2.28 0.92 12.29
C ALA A 80 -2.15 -0.18 11.22
N LEU A 81 -1.75 0.19 10.00
CA LEU A 81 -1.49 -0.75 8.91
C LEU A 81 -0.26 -1.64 9.16
N ALA A 82 0.79 -1.11 9.76
CA ALA A 82 1.95 -1.90 10.14
C ALA A 82 1.58 -2.93 11.21
N LEU A 83 0.83 -2.53 12.23
CA LEU A 83 0.36 -3.41 13.31
C LEU A 83 -0.56 -4.51 12.78
N ILE A 84 -1.55 -4.17 11.94
CA ILE A 84 -2.45 -5.18 11.38
C ILE A 84 -1.71 -6.12 10.41
N SER A 85 -0.74 -5.61 9.65
CA SER A 85 0.08 -6.43 8.76
C SER A 85 0.94 -7.41 9.56
N ALA A 86 1.57 -6.95 10.65
CA ALA A 86 2.30 -7.83 11.56
C ALA A 86 1.39 -8.89 12.20
N ALA A 87 0.17 -8.51 12.59
CA ALA A 87 -0.82 -9.43 13.15
C ALA A 87 -1.29 -10.49 12.13
N ILE A 88 -1.53 -10.11 10.88
CA ILE A 88 -1.85 -11.06 9.79
C ILE A 88 -0.67 -12.00 9.56
N LEU A 89 0.55 -11.48 9.52
CA LEU A 89 1.76 -12.28 9.32
C LEU A 89 1.94 -13.33 10.43
N LEU A 90 1.83 -12.92 11.70
CA LEU A 90 1.89 -13.83 12.84
C LEU A 90 0.74 -14.86 12.81
N ALA A 91 -0.49 -14.42 12.54
CA ALA A 91 -1.64 -15.32 12.46
C ALA A 91 -1.50 -16.34 11.33
N ALA A 92 -0.96 -15.95 10.17
CA ALA A 92 -0.70 -16.85 9.05
C ALA A 92 0.38 -17.88 9.38
N ILE A 93 1.47 -17.49 10.07
CA ILE A 93 2.49 -18.41 10.57
C ILE A 93 1.89 -19.42 11.55
N LEU A 94 1.10 -18.95 12.53
CA LEU A 94 0.45 -19.81 13.52
C LEU A 94 -0.52 -20.79 12.86
N THR A 95 -1.28 -20.35 11.85
CA THR A 95 -2.16 -21.22 11.06
C THR A 95 -1.37 -22.27 10.27
N LEU A 96 -0.22 -21.91 9.68
CA LEU A 96 0.68 -22.87 9.00
C LEU A 96 1.30 -23.88 9.97
N GLN A 97 1.52 -23.50 11.23
CA GLN A 97 1.94 -24.38 12.32
C GLN A 97 0.80 -25.22 12.89
N MET A 98 -0.40 -25.13 12.32
CA MET A 98 -1.59 -25.86 12.75
C MET A 98 -2.02 -25.56 14.21
N LYS A 99 -1.76 -24.33 14.69
CA LYS A 99 -2.20 -23.87 16.01
C LYS A 99 -3.60 -23.29 15.94
N GLU A 100 -4.48 -23.70 16.86
CA GLU A 100 -5.87 -23.22 16.92
C GLU A 100 -5.99 -21.71 17.07
N ILE A 101 -5.05 -21.09 17.80
CA ILE A 101 -4.99 -19.64 17.98
C ILE A 101 -4.86 -18.94 16.62
N GLY A 102 -4.09 -19.49 15.69
CA GLY A 102 -3.93 -18.94 14.33
C GLY A 102 -5.24 -18.94 13.55
N LEU A 103 -6.01 -20.04 13.62
CA LEU A 103 -7.31 -20.16 12.98
C LEU A 103 -8.33 -19.13 13.47
N ARG A 104 -8.25 -18.71 14.74
CA ARG A 104 -9.14 -17.69 15.31
C ARG A 104 -8.64 -16.27 14.98
N LEU A 105 -7.34 -16.04 15.06
CA LEU A 105 -6.74 -14.72 14.83
C LEU A 105 -6.77 -14.32 13.36
N LEU A 106 -6.45 -15.22 12.43
CA LEU A 106 -6.31 -14.90 11.01
C LEU A 106 -7.59 -14.31 10.37
N PRO A 107 -8.80 -14.90 10.52
CA PRO A 107 -10.00 -14.28 9.96
C PRO A 107 -10.33 -12.95 10.62
N LEU A 108 -10.01 -12.78 11.91
CA LEU A 108 -10.25 -11.52 12.64
C LEU A 108 -9.34 -10.42 12.09
N THR A 109 -8.04 -10.66 11.98
CA THR A 109 -7.08 -9.67 11.48
C THR A 109 -7.32 -9.32 10.01
N LEU A 110 -7.72 -10.29 9.17
CA LEU A 110 -8.12 -10.04 7.79
C LEU A 110 -9.36 -9.12 7.70
N LEU A 111 -10.36 -9.32 8.55
CA LEU A 111 -11.56 -8.46 8.59
C LEU A 111 -11.23 -7.05 9.09
N PHE A 112 -10.38 -6.91 10.10
CA PHE A 112 -9.93 -5.59 10.59
C PHE A 112 -9.06 -4.84 9.58
N ALA A 113 -8.36 -5.54 8.68
CA ALA A 113 -7.59 -4.90 7.62
C ALA A 113 -8.47 -4.22 6.56
N VAL A 114 -9.68 -4.71 6.31
CA VAL A 114 -10.60 -4.14 5.30
C VAL A 114 -10.89 -2.65 5.52
N PRO A 115 -11.41 -2.19 6.68
CA PRO A 115 -11.67 -0.77 6.89
C PRO A 115 -10.39 0.08 6.85
N LEU A 116 -9.24 -0.45 7.27
CA LEU A 116 -7.96 0.26 7.23
C LEU A 116 -7.46 0.46 5.79
N GLU A 117 -7.59 -0.55 4.92
CA GLU A 117 -7.24 -0.43 3.50
C GLU A 117 -8.16 0.55 2.77
N ILE A 118 -9.46 0.55 3.09
CA ILE A 118 -10.42 1.52 2.55
C ILE A 118 -10.04 2.94 3.00
N ALA A 119 -9.81 3.14 4.31
CA ALA A 119 -9.41 4.44 4.85
C ALA A 119 -8.11 4.94 4.19
N ARG A 120 -7.11 4.07 4.03
CA ARG A 120 -5.85 4.38 3.32
C ARG A 120 -6.09 4.79 1.87
N SER A 121 -6.96 4.09 1.17
CA SER A 121 -7.23 4.33 -0.24
C SER A 121 -7.97 5.66 -0.44
N VAL A 122 -9.00 5.93 0.37
CA VAL A 122 -9.74 7.20 0.35
C VAL A 122 -8.81 8.37 0.68
N PHE A 123 -8.02 8.24 1.74
CA PHE A 123 -7.08 9.28 2.13
C PHE A 123 -6.00 9.52 1.08
N GLY A 124 -5.42 8.44 0.53
CA GLY A 124 -4.46 8.53 -0.56
C GLY A 124 -5.02 9.27 -1.77
N PHE A 125 -6.28 8.99 -2.13
CA PHE A 125 -6.98 9.68 -3.20
C PHE A 125 -7.14 11.19 -2.93
N ILE A 126 -7.56 11.58 -1.72
CA ILE A 126 -7.71 13.00 -1.33
C ILE A 126 -6.37 13.74 -1.45
N VAL A 127 -5.32 13.21 -0.83
CA VAL A 127 -3.98 13.82 -0.87
C VAL A 127 -3.45 13.90 -2.29
N SER A 128 -3.59 12.83 -3.08
CA SER A 128 -3.17 12.83 -4.49
C SER A 128 -3.96 13.84 -5.33
N HIS A 129 -5.25 14.02 -5.06
CA HIS A 129 -6.08 14.99 -5.76
C HIS A 129 -5.64 16.44 -5.46
N GLU A 130 -5.42 16.78 -4.19
CA GLU A 130 -4.91 18.11 -3.79
C GLU A 130 -3.52 18.40 -4.38
N MET A 131 -2.61 17.42 -4.30
CA MET A 131 -1.26 17.55 -4.88
C MET A 131 -1.29 17.71 -6.40
N SER A 132 -2.18 17.00 -7.09
CA SER A 132 -2.33 17.13 -8.54
C SER A 132 -2.81 18.52 -8.96
N GLY A 133 -3.72 19.13 -8.17
CA GLY A 133 -4.17 20.51 -8.39
C GLY A 133 -3.02 21.51 -8.30
N ILE A 134 -2.15 21.38 -7.29
CA ILE A 134 -0.94 22.22 -7.13
C ILE A 134 0.00 22.00 -8.31
N MET A 135 0.30 20.74 -8.64
CA MET A 135 1.24 20.39 -9.71
C MET A 135 0.78 20.95 -11.07
N LEU A 136 -0.51 20.88 -11.40
CA LEU A 136 -1.06 21.43 -12.63
C LEU A 136 -0.90 22.96 -12.71
N ARG A 137 -1.12 23.69 -11.61
CA ARG A 137 -0.95 25.16 -11.56
C ARG A 137 0.49 25.56 -11.86
N TYR A 138 1.44 24.97 -11.14
CA TYR A 138 2.86 25.33 -11.29
C TYR A 138 3.50 24.76 -12.56
N MET A 139 3.02 23.62 -13.08
CA MET A 139 3.52 23.09 -14.35
C MET A 139 3.25 24.07 -15.50
N HIS A 140 2.09 24.73 -15.51
CA HIS A 140 1.79 25.76 -16.51
C HIS A 140 2.74 26.96 -16.42
N GLU A 141 3.00 27.44 -15.21
CA GLU A 141 3.92 28.56 -14.96
C GLU A 141 5.37 28.23 -15.32
N VAL A 142 5.83 27.02 -14.97
CA VAL A 142 7.16 26.47 -15.29
C VAL A 142 7.35 26.34 -16.80
N LEU A 143 6.35 25.84 -17.54
CA LEU A 143 6.40 25.73 -19.00
C LEU A 143 6.46 27.11 -19.69
N GLN A 144 5.78 28.11 -19.13
CA GLN A 144 5.81 29.48 -19.66
C GLN A 144 7.13 30.24 -19.38
N THR A 145 7.76 30.01 -18.22
CA THR A 145 9.01 30.70 -17.83
C THR A 145 10.29 29.98 -18.29
N GLY A 146 10.19 28.69 -18.64
CA GLY A 146 11.29 27.77 -18.94
C GLY A 146 12.03 27.90 -20.28
N SER A 147 11.91 29.03 -21.00
CA SER A 147 12.69 29.41 -22.21
C SER A 147 12.21 28.86 -23.57
N GLN A 148 12.92 29.27 -24.64
CA GLN A 148 12.76 28.97 -26.07
C GLN A 148 12.51 27.50 -26.46
N ALA A 149 12.76 26.53 -25.56
CA ALA A 149 12.30 25.14 -25.71
C ALA A 149 10.76 25.00 -25.62
N GLY A 150 10.07 25.94 -24.95
CA GLY A 150 8.61 26.03 -24.87
C GLY A 150 7.92 26.22 -26.23
N LYS A 151 8.60 26.83 -27.22
CA LYS A 151 8.08 26.89 -28.60
C LYS A 151 8.14 25.55 -29.33
N GLN A 152 9.10 24.68 -28.99
CA GLN A 152 9.22 23.33 -29.55
C GLN A 152 8.34 22.33 -28.78
N LEU A 153 8.14 22.56 -27.48
CA LEU A 153 7.21 21.84 -26.61
C LEU A 153 5.74 22.24 -26.80
N GLN A 154 5.42 23.41 -27.37
CA GLN A 154 4.02 23.79 -27.65
C GLN A 154 3.27 22.78 -28.55
N ASN A 155 3.97 22.13 -29.50
CA ASN A 155 3.40 21.03 -30.29
C ASN A 155 3.32 19.69 -29.52
N VAL A 156 4.03 19.59 -28.38
CA VAL A 156 4.07 18.42 -27.51
C VAL A 156 3.21 18.61 -26.26
N ASP A 157 2.79 19.83 -25.91
CA ASP A 157 2.01 20.15 -24.72
C ASP A 157 0.66 19.42 -24.70
N GLY A 158 -0.01 19.35 -25.85
CA GLY A 158 -1.23 18.56 -26.02
C GLY A 158 -0.98 17.05 -25.87
N ILE A 159 0.18 16.55 -26.31
CA ILE A 159 0.54 15.14 -26.21
C ILE A 159 0.95 14.78 -24.78
N MET A 160 1.75 15.62 -24.13
CA MET A 160 2.29 15.44 -22.77
C MET A 160 1.18 15.54 -21.72
N SER A 161 0.27 16.51 -21.85
CA SER A 161 -0.87 16.65 -20.93
C SER A 161 -1.84 15.48 -21.04
N ASN A 162 -2.18 15.07 -22.27
CA ASN A 162 -2.99 13.85 -22.50
C ASN A 162 -2.29 12.61 -21.96
N PHE A 163 -0.98 12.48 -22.17
CA PHE A 163 -0.18 11.37 -21.66
C PHE A 163 -0.20 11.34 -20.13
N MET A 164 0.09 12.45 -19.44
CA MET A 164 0.03 12.51 -17.98
C MET A 164 -1.35 12.17 -17.43
N GLN A 165 -2.43 12.65 -18.07
CA GLN A 165 -3.80 12.32 -17.67
C GLN A 165 -4.10 10.84 -17.85
N ILE A 166 -3.72 10.24 -18.98
CA ILE A 166 -3.90 8.80 -19.25
C ILE A 166 -3.13 7.96 -18.22
N PHE A 167 -1.86 8.29 -17.96
CA PHE A 167 -1.04 7.56 -17.00
C PHE A 167 -1.57 7.68 -15.58
N SER A 168 -2.01 8.88 -15.17
CA SER A 168 -2.64 9.09 -13.87
C SER A 168 -3.95 8.27 -13.75
N GLY A 169 -4.78 8.27 -14.81
CA GLY A 169 -6.00 7.46 -14.87
C GLY A 169 -5.73 5.96 -14.76
N ILE A 170 -4.73 5.45 -15.49
CA ILE A 170 -4.30 4.05 -15.41
C ILE A 170 -3.78 3.71 -14.01
N ALA A 171 -2.96 4.58 -13.41
CA ALA A 171 -2.42 4.36 -12.07
C ALA A 171 -3.53 4.29 -11.01
N VAL A 172 -4.51 5.21 -11.07
CA VAL A 172 -5.68 5.20 -10.18
C VAL A 172 -6.52 3.94 -10.39
N PHE A 173 -6.75 3.53 -11.64
CA PHE A 173 -7.51 2.32 -11.96
C PHE A 173 -6.82 1.06 -11.43
N ILE A 174 -5.52 0.91 -11.68
CA ILE A 174 -4.73 -0.23 -11.16
C ILE A 174 -4.75 -0.23 -9.62
N GLY A 175 -4.58 0.93 -9.00
CA GLY A 175 -4.67 1.07 -7.54
C GLY A 175 -6.02 0.63 -7.00
N PHE A 176 -7.12 1.04 -7.65
CA PHE A 176 -8.47 0.65 -7.29
C PHE A 176 -8.70 -0.87 -7.43
N VAL A 177 -8.35 -1.45 -8.58
CA VAL A 177 -8.46 -2.90 -8.82
C VAL A 177 -7.64 -3.68 -7.79
N TRP A 178 -6.45 -3.20 -7.45
CA TRP A 178 -5.59 -3.83 -6.43
C TRP A 178 -6.24 -3.83 -5.05
N VAL A 179 -6.82 -2.70 -4.61
CA VAL A 179 -7.53 -2.60 -3.32
C VAL A 179 -8.74 -3.53 -3.30
N VAL A 180 -9.55 -3.52 -4.36
CA VAL A 180 -10.72 -4.41 -4.49
C VAL A 180 -10.30 -5.89 -4.43
N ALA A 181 -9.24 -6.27 -5.15
CA ALA A 181 -8.72 -7.64 -5.12
C ALA A 181 -8.28 -8.07 -3.70
N LYS A 182 -7.59 -7.20 -2.95
CA LYS A 182 -7.22 -7.47 -1.55
C LYS A 182 -8.45 -7.63 -0.66
N ILE A 183 -9.45 -6.76 -0.79
CA ILE A 183 -10.69 -6.83 0.00
C ILE A 183 -11.43 -8.15 -0.27
N ILE A 184 -11.60 -8.52 -1.55
CA ILE A 184 -12.21 -9.80 -1.93
C ILE A 184 -11.42 -10.96 -1.32
N PHE A 185 -10.09 -10.93 -1.41
CA PHE A 185 -9.24 -11.96 -0.83
C PHE A 185 -9.40 -12.04 0.71
N TYR A 186 -9.42 -10.92 1.42
CA TYR A 186 -9.57 -10.88 2.88
C TYR A 186 -10.92 -11.44 3.32
N ILE A 187 -12.01 -11.01 2.68
CA ILE A 187 -13.37 -11.47 3.00
C ILE A 187 -13.50 -12.97 2.67
N TYR A 188 -13.10 -13.38 1.47
CA TYR A 188 -13.16 -14.78 1.04
C TYR A 188 -12.36 -15.68 1.98
N SER A 189 -11.14 -15.28 2.34
CA SER A 189 -10.28 -16.04 3.25
C SER A 189 -10.88 -16.13 4.65
N ALA A 190 -11.44 -15.04 5.17
CA ALA A 190 -12.10 -15.03 6.48
C ALA A 190 -13.33 -15.96 6.50
N LEU A 191 -14.15 -15.94 5.45
CA LEU A 191 -15.31 -16.83 5.31
C LEU A 191 -14.90 -18.30 5.13
N TYR A 192 -13.84 -18.55 4.37
CA TYR A 192 -13.31 -19.90 4.16
C TYR A 192 -12.80 -20.52 5.47
N LEU A 193 -12.05 -19.75 6.27
CA LEU A 193 -11.46 -20.21 7.53
C LEU A 193 -12.50 -20.52 8.62
N LYS A 194 -13.68 -19.87 8.56
CA LYS A 194 -14.79 -20.11 9.49
C LYS A 194 -15.55 -21.42 9.24
N LYS A 195 -15.26 -22.17 8.18
CA LYS A 195 -16.00 -23.41 7.88
C LYS A 195 -15.68 -24.49 8.93
N PRO A 196 -16.65 -25.29 9.39
CA PRO A 196 -16.39 -26.34 10.38
C PRO A 196 -15.42 -27.42 9.85
N ALA A 197 -15.42 -27.64 8.54
CA ALA A 197 -14.47 -28.55 7.89
C ALA A 197 -13.00 -28.15 8.10
N THR A 198 -12.67 -26.86 8.16
CA THR A 198 -11.29 -26.43 8.46
C THR A 198 -10.93 -26.66 9.92
N HIS A 199 -11.89 -26.54 10.84
CA HIS A 199 -11.64 -26.84 12.27
C HIS A 199 -11.40 -28.33 12.52
N GLN A 200 -12.20 -29.21 11.91
CA GLN A 200 -12.05 -30.66 12.06
C GLN A 200 -10.67 -31.17 11.61
N MET A 201 -10.07 -30.54 10.60
CA MET A 201 -8.73 -30.88 10.11
C MET A 201 -7.62 -30.57 11.12
N PHE A 202 -7.79 -29.53 11.94
CA PHE A 202 -6.81 -29.18 12.97
C PHE A 202 -6.90 -30.14 14.16
N VAL A 203 -8.12 -30.53 14.55
CA VAL A 203 -8.35 -31.53 15.60
C VAL A 203 -7.76 -32.88 15.21
N GLN A 204 -7.97 -33.34 13.97
CA GLN A 204 -7.42 -34.63 13.50
C GLN A 204 -5.88 -34.67 13.47
N GLN A 205 -5.21 -33.55 13.21
CA GLN A 205 -3.74 -33.51 13.16
C GLN A 205 -3.08 -33.45 14.56
N GLN A 206 -3.85 -33.15 15.61
CA GLN A 206 -3.34 -33.12 16.98
C GLN A 206 -3.41 -34.48 17.68
N ILE A 207 -4.08 -35.48 17.09
CA ILE A 207 -4.15 -36.83 17.66
C ILE A 207 -2.76 -37.50 17.50
N PRO A 208 -2.07 -37.86 18.61
CA PRO A 208 -0.79 -38.54 18.52
C PRO A 208 -0.97 -39.86 17.78
N THR A 209 -0.15 -40.11 16.75
CA THR A 209 -0.10 -41.46 16.16
C THR A 209 0.35 -42.44 17.24
N PRO A 210 -0.40 -43.51 17.50
CA PRO A 210 0.00 -44.50 18.50
C PRO A 210 1.38 -45.08 18.14
N PRO A 211 2.20 -45.42 19.15
CA PRO A 211 3.52 -45.99 18.90
C PRO A 211 3.39 -47.27 18.05
N PRO A 212 4.34 -47.52 17.13
CA PRO A 212 4.32 -48.75 16.34
C PRO A 212 4.35 -49.95 17.29
N LEU A 213 3.47 -50.92 17.05
CA LEU A 213 3.47 -52.17 17.81
C LEU A 213 4.87 -52.84 17.68
N PRO A 214 5.46 -53.33 18.78
CA PRO A 214 6.72 -54.06 18.71
C PRO A 214 6.54 -55.28 17.80
N ARG A 215 7.46 -55.44 16.84
CA ARG A 215 7.53 -56.60 15.94
C ARG A 215 8.14 -57.79 16.66
#